data_AF-A0A842V9A5-F1
#
_entry.id   AF-A0A842V9A5-F1
#
_cell.length_a   1.000
_cell.length_b   1.000
_cell.length_c   1.000
_cell.angle_alpha   90.00
_cell.angle_beta   90.00
_cell.angle_gamma   90.00
#
_symmetry.space_group_name_H-M   'P 1'
#
loop_
_entity.id
_entity.type
_entity.pdbx_description
1 polymer ?
#
loop_
_entity_poly.entity_id
_entity_poly.type
_entity_poly.pdbx_seq_one_letter_code
_entity_poly.pdbx_strand_id
1 'polypeptide(L)'
;MNKAFYDELGTALDGRQVSERELAKLKHDLCKKHGVTKPPTNIDILTRLPHLRLQTKPMRSQSGVTPIAVMTKPTRCPHGKCTYCPGGPGSTFGDVPQSYTGNEPSTMRAIRNKYDPYLIVMNRLEQFILLGHTPDKVELIIQGGTFPALDKEYQESVIENCLKAMNDFGRALYDDRGFNHQRFQELFLLPADPRDAEREQQVQANLLTLKKQSTLEKEQERNEQAKIRCVGLTIETKPDWGLLTHGNEMLRLGCTRVELGVQTVYDHVLQAVNRGHTMKETYESFATLKDLGFKICAHVMPGLPNTSYDEDVEALKQQFKDTRLRPDLLKIYPCHVAPGTPLYYQWKKGDYNALKAKEAAHMIAAFKPHIPPYCRVQRVLRDVPTKFWADGVEFTNLRQYIHQHLKPPCKCIRCREPKTQQIDENAIQLNVLEYEASGGKEYFISLDDTTNDFIIGYCRLRVPQQSLRKEITKTSALIRELHVNGSAVAIGNKGTIQHRGYGAQLLQKAEQIAHEQGRNKIVVISGIGVRRYYRKKGYEKDGPYMSKTLS
;
A
#
# COMPACT_ATOMS: atom_id res chain seq x y z
N MET A 1 31.89 7.07 -11.08
CA MET A 1 32.01 8.12 -10.04
C MET A 1 33.46 8.15 -9.56
N ASN A 2 34.03 9.32 -9.33
CA ASN A 2 35.47 9.55 -9.20
C ASN A 2 36.05 8.95 -7.90
N LYS A 3 36.95 7.96 -7.99
CA LYS A 3 37.60 7.30 -6.83
C LYS A 3 38.35 8.32 -5.97
N ALA A 4 39.03 9.28 -6.61
CA ALA A 4 39.76 10.34 -5.94
C ALA A 4 38.88 11.22 -5.03
N PHE A 5 37.60 11.42 -5.38
CA PHE A 5 36.65 12.14 -4.52
C PHE A 5 36.42 11.42 -3.19
N TYR A 6 36.19 10.09 -3.24
CA TYR A 6 35.88 9.32 -2.04
C TYR A 6 37.11 9.07 -1.18
N ASP A 7 38.28 8.88 -1.79
CA ASP A 7 39.53 8.75 -1.05
C ASP A 7 39.82 10.02 -0.24
N GLU A 8 39.72 11.21 -0.87
CA GLU A 8 39.94 12.50 -0.19
C GLU A 8 38.86 12.79 0.87
N LEU A 9 37.59 12.46 0.57
CA LEU A 9 36.50 12.58 1.54
C LEU A 9 36.72 11.66 2.75
N GLY A 10 37.20 10.44 2.53
CA GLY A 10 37.52 9.47 3.58
C GLY A 10 38.62 9.98 4.50
N THR A 11 39.76 10.40 3.94
CA THR A 11 40.86 10.99 4.73
C THR A 11 40.42 12.23 5.53
N ALA A 12 39.56 13.08 4.95
CA ALA A 12 39.09 14.27 5.63
C ALA A 12 38.16 13.99 6.82
N LEU A 13 37.48 12.84 6.82
CA LEU A 13 36.48 12.43 7.81
C LEU A 13 36.95 11.34 8.77
N ASP A 14 38.08 10.68 8.50
CA ASP A 14 38.56 9.57 9.31
C ASP A 14 38.88 10.02 10.75
N GLY A 15 38.36 9.27 11.72
CA GLY A 15 38.45 9.60 13.15
C GLY A 15 37.78 10.92 13.60
N ARG A 16 37.14 11.68 12.71
CA ARG A 16 36.56 13.00 13.01
C ARG A 16 35.03 12.96 13.01
N GLN A 17 34.44 13.57 14.03
CA GLN A 17 33.00 13.86 14.05
C GLN A 17 32.78 15.28 13.54
N VAL A 18 32.05 15.42 12.43
CA VAL A 18 31.78 16.72 11.79
C VAL A 18 30.29 17.05 11.87
N SER A 19 29.96 18.34 11.96
CA SER A 19 28.56 18.80 11.91
C SER A 19 27.95 18.61 10.52
N GLU A 20 26.62 18.58 10.40
CA GLU A 20 25.92 18.49 9.10
C GLU A 20 26.33 19.62 8.15
N ARG A 21 26.54 20.84 8.67
CA ARG A 21 26.93 22.01 7.89
C ARG A 21 28.35 21.90 7.34
N GLU A 22 29.29 21.43 8.17
CA GLU A 22 30.67 21.20 7.75
C GLU A 22 30.75 20.06 6.73
N LEU A 23 30.01 18.98 6.96
CA LEU A 23 29.94 17.87 6.01
C LEU A 23 29.35 18.31 4.66
N ALA A 24 28.29 19.12 4.67
CA ALA A 24 27.71 19.66 3.44
C ALA A 24 28.71 20.55 2.67
N LYS A 25 29.45 21.41 3.39
CA LYS A 25 30.49 22.26 2.80
C LYS A 25 31.62 21.41 2.19
N LEU A 26 32.14 20.44 2.94
CA LEU A 26 33.19 19.53 2.49
C LEU A 26 32.79 18.78 1.22
N LYS A 27 31.56 18.24 1.16
CA LYS A 27 31.05 17.58 -0.04
C LYS A 27 31.00 18.54 -1.24
N HIS A 28 30.55 19.76 -1.03
CA HIS A 28 30.43 20.76 -2.10
C HIS A 28 31.79 21.17 -2.65
N ASP A 29 32.76 21.41 -1.78
CA ASP A 29 34.12 21.80 -2.15
C ASP A 29 34.82 20.66 -2.91
N LEU A 30 34.68 19.41 -2.45
CA LEU A 30 35.21 18.24 -3.14
C LEU A 30 34.47 17.96 -4.47
N CYS A 31 33.17 18.24 -4.54
CA CYS A 31 32.42 18.11 -5.79
C CYS A 31 32.94 19.07 -6.86
N LYS A 32 33.21 20.33 -6.49
CA LYS A 32 33.84 21.31 -7.39
C LYS A 32 35.23 20.85 -7.83
N LYS A 33 36.06 20.41 -6.88
CA LYS A 33 37.44 19.96 -7.14
C LYS A 33 37.50 18.78 -8.10
N HIS A 34 36.60 17.80 -7.94
CA HIS A 34 36.63 16.52 -8.67
C HIS A 34 35.63 16.44 -9.84
N GLY A 35 34.98 17.55 -10.19
CA GLY A 35 34.00 17.61 -11.29
C GLY A 35 32.74 16.77 -11.06
N VAL A 36 32.37 16.53 -9.81
CA VAL A 36 31.16 15.75 -9.47
C VAL A 36 29.95 16.67 -9.45
N THR A 37 29.01 16.43 -10.36
CA THR A 37 27.84 17.31 -10.60
C THR A 37 26.86 17.39 -9.43
N LYS A 38 26.81 16.37 -8.57
CA LYS A 38 25.90 16.33 -7.43
C LYS A 38 26.59 15.76 -6.18
N PRO A 39 26.47 16.43 -5.02
CA PRO A 39 26.95 15.90 -3.74
C PRO A 39 26.33 14.52 -3.42
N PRO A 40 27.14 13.53 -3.01
CA PRO A 40 26.62 12.22 -2.63
C PRO A 40 25.83 12.31 -1.32
N THR A 41 24.81 11.47 -1.19
CA THR A 41 24.06 11.31 0.07
C THR A 41 24.95 10.69 1.15
N ASN A 42 24.56 10.79 2.43
CA ASN A 42 25.32 10.12 3.50
C ASN A 42 25.37 8.61 3.30
N ILE A 43 24.34 8.04 2.67
CA ILE A 43 24.31 6.61 2.31
C ILE A 43 25.28 6.33 1.17
N ASP A 44 25.30 7.14 0.11
CA ASP A 44 26.28 6.97 -0.97
C ASP A 44 27.73 6.97 -0.47
N ILE A 45 27.99 7.73 0.60
CA ILE A 45 29.28 7.78 1.28
C ILE A 45 29.49 6.53 2.13
N LEU A 46 28.54 6.18 3.01
CA LEU A 46 28.61 4.99 3.86
C LEU A 46 28.64 3.68 3.08
N THR A 47 28.10 3.65 1.86
CA THR A 47 28.17 2.53 0.91
C THR A 47 29.56 2.38 0.28
N ARG A 48 30.44 3.38 0.39
CA ARG A 48 31.81 3.34 -0.13
C ARG A 48 32.88 3.41 0.96
N LEU A 49 32.56 4.03 2.09
CA LEU A 49 33.42 4.28 3.23
C LEU A 49 32.68 3.84 4.51
N PRO A 50 32.47 2.52 4.73
CA PRO A 50 31.65 2.00 5.83
C PRO A 50 32.25 2.23 7.22
N HIS A 51 33.56 2.50 7.31
CA HIS A 51 34.25 2.81 8.57
C HIS A 51 33.86 4.19 9.13
N LEU A 52 33.35 5.08 8.29
CA LEU A 52 32.93 6.42 8.71
C LEU A 52 31.65 6.36 9.55
N ARG A 53 31.58 7.21 10.58
CA ARG A 53 30.40 7.34 11.45
C ARG A 53 29.54 8.53 11.03
N LEU A 54 28.87 8.40 9.88
CA LEU A 54 27.94 9.43 9.40
C LEU A 54 26.52 9.17 9.88
N GLN A 55 25.86 10.20 10.41
CA GLN A 55 24.43 10.12 10.70
C GLN A 55 23.65 10.21 9.39
N THR A 56 22.99 9.13 8.99
CA THR A 56 21.97 9.20 7.93
C THR A 56 20.68 9.68 8.57
N LYS A 57 20.18 10.85 8.19
CA LYS A 57 18.85 11.26 8.63
C LYS A 57 17.83 10.31 7.99
N PRO A 58 17.15 9.45 8.76
CA PRO A 58 16.23 8.49 8.18
C PRO A 58 15.05 9.25 7.59
N MET A 59 14.88 9.19 6.28
CA MET A 59 13.66 9.68 5.64
C MET A 59 12.60 8.61 5.85
N ARG A 60 11.67 8.82 6.78
CA ARG A 60 10.48 7.96 6.82
C ARG A 60 9.58 8.30 5.63
N SER A 61 8.81 7.32 5.14
CA SER A 61 7.71 7.65 4.24
C SER A 61 6.79 8.65 4.94
N GLN A 62 6.11 9.51 4.16
CA GLN A 62 5.20 10.50 4.74
C GLN A 62 4.12 9.88 5.63
N SER A 63 3.77 8.60 5.41
CA SER A 63 2.83 7.83 6.22
C SER A 63 3.47 7.07 7.40
N GLY A 64 4.79 7.00 7.48
CA GLY A 64 5.53 6.14 8.43
C GLY A 64 5.39 4.64 8.16
N VAL A 65 4.80 4.25 7.03
CA VAL A 65 4.66 2.86 6.55
C VAL A 65 5.16 2.77 5.12
N THR A 66 5.97 1.76 4.83
CA THR A 66 6.66 1.59 3.56
C THR A 66 5.93 0.56 2.68
N PRO A 67 5.38 0.95 1.52
CA PRO A 67 4.71 0.00 0.64
C PRO A 67 5.71 -0.86 -0.13
N ILE A 68 5.55 -2.18 -0.08
CA ILE A 68 6.26 -3.15 -0.92
C ILE A 68 5.22 -3.88 -1.77
N ALA A 69 5.24 -3.59 -3.07
CA ALA A 69 4.39 -4.26 -4.03
C ALA A 69 5.10 -5.46 -4.64
N VAL A 70 4.44 -6.62 -4.64
CA VAL A 70 4.93 -7.89 -5.19
C VAL A 70 3.94 -8.35 -6.26
N MET A 71 4.45 -8.64 -7.45
CA MET A 71 3.64 -9.24 -8.51
C MET A 71 3.80 -10.75 -8.51
N THR A 72 2.69 -11.46 -8.68
CA THR A 72 2.71 -12.90 -8.87
C THR A 72 3.09 -13.26 -10.30
N LYS A 73 3.42 -14.54 -10.53
CA LYS A 73 3.69 -15.05 -11.88
C LYS A 73 2.54 -14.70 -12.85
N PRO A 74 2.82 -14.39 -14.13
CA PRO A 74 1.79 -14.20 -15.14
C PRO A 74 0.90 -15.43 -15.21
N THR A 75 -0.40 -15.24 -15.07
CA THR A 75 -1.40 -16.33 -15.15
C THR A 75 -2.63 -15.81 -15.87
N ARG A 76 -3.32 -16.68 -16.62
CA ARG A 76 -4.57 -16.33 -17.29
C ARG A 76 -5.69 -16.19 -16.26
N CYS A 77 -6.55 -15.19 -16.43
CA CYS A 77 -7.75 -15.10 -15.60
C CYS A 77 -8.71 -16.26 -15.96
N PRO A 78 -9.38 -16.89 -14.98
CA PRO A 78 -10.30 -18.00 -15.25
C PRO A 78 -11.43 -17.67 -16.24
N HIS A 79 -12.06 -16.50 -16.11
CA HIS A 79 -13.13 -16.02 -17.01
C HIS A 79 -12.65 -15.52 -18.41
N GLY A 80 -11.34 -15.52 -18.68
CA GLY A 80 -10.78 -14.93 -19.91
C GLY A 80 -10.31 -13.47 -19.75
N LYS A 81 -10.11 -12.77 -20.88
CA LYS A 81 -9.52 -11.42 -20.91
C LYS A 81 -10.62 -10.35 -20.96
N CYS A 82 -10.55 -9.36 -20.06
CA CYS A 82 -11.43 -8.19 -20.12
C CYS A 82 -11.08 -7.30 -21.32
N THR A 83 -12.07 -6.61 -21.88
CA THR A 83 -11.98 -5.80 -23.12
C THR A 83 -10.85 -4.75 -23.08
N TYR A 84 -10.56 -4.17 -21.91
CA TYR A 84 -9.57 -3.10 -21.72
C TYR A 84 -8.25 -3.57 -21.07
N CYS A 85 -8.13 -4.85 -20.71
CA CYS A 85 -6.99 -5.33 -19.92
C CYS A 85 -5.73 -5.45 -20.82
N PRO A 86 -4.62 -4.70 -20.56
CA PRO A 86 -3.45 -4.74 -21.44
C PRO A 86 -2.71 -6.08 -21.42
N GLY A 87 -2.34 -6.54 -20.22
CA GLY A 87 -1.42 -7.65 -20.00
C GLY A 87 -2.03 -9.05 -20.04
N GLY A 88 -1.36 -9.97 -19.37
CA GLY A 88 -1.63 -11.40 -19.36
C GLY A 88 -0.67 -12.19 -20.25
N PRO A 89 -0.54 -13.51 -20.04
CA PRO A 89 0.28 -14.37 -20.90
C PRO A 89 -0.09 -14.25 -22.38
N GLY A 90 0.91 -14.06 -23.25
CA GLY A 90 0.73 -13.87 -24.69
C GLY A 90 0.12 -12.52 -25.10
N SER A 91 0.17 -11.50 -24.24
CA SER A 91 -0.26 -10.14 -24.61
C SER A 91 0.72 -9.47 -25.57
N THR A 92 0.33 -8.31 -26.15
CA THR A 92 1.24 -7.46 -26.93
C THR A 92 2.46 -6.99 -26.14
N PHE A 93 2.40 -7.05 -24.80
CA PHE A 93 3.49 -6.72 -23.89
C PHE A 93 4.27 -7.97 -23.42
N GLY A 94 4.03 -9.13 -24.02
CA GLY A 94 4.62 -10.41 -23.63
C GLY A 94 3.92 -11.05 -22.43
N ASP A 95 4.64 -11.94 -21.73
CA ASP A 95 4.16 -12.66 -20.55
C ASP A 95 4.30 -11.80 -19.29
N VAL A 96 3.33 -10.91 -19.11
CA VAL A 96 3.25 -9.98 -17.98
C VAL A 96 1.99 -10.23 -17.14
N PRO A 97 1.99 -9.86 -15.85
CA PRO A 97 0.82 -9.99 -15.00
C PRO A 97 -0.40 -9.26 -15.56
N GLN A 98 -1.59 -9.75 -15.20
CA GLN A 98 -2.84 -9.21 -15.69
C GLN A 98 -2.99 -7.74 -15.32
N SER A 99 -3.51 -6.93 -16.25
CA SER A 99 -3.69 -5.48 -16.12
C SER A 99 -2.41 -4.63 -16.17
N TYR A 100 -1.23 -5.23 -16.36
CA TYR A 100 0.06 -4.53 -16.42
C TYR A 100 0.70 -4.61 -17.81
N THR A 101 1.67 -3.74 -18.08
CA THR A 101 2.38 -3.63 -19.38
C THR A 101 3.81 -4.15 -19.33
N GLY A 102 4.32 -4.55 -18.16
CA GLY A 102 5.73 -4.94 -18.02
C GLY A 102 6.67 -3.79 -17.69
N ASN A 103 6.21 -2.55 -17.90
CA ASN A 103 7.03 -1.34 -17.83
C ASN A 103 6.78 -0.52 -16.57
N GLU A 104 5.87 -0.97 -15.71
CA GLU A 104 5.66 -0.37 -14.40
C GLU A 104 6.83 -0.73 -13.47
N PRO A 105 7.26 0.17 -12.56
CA PRO A 105 8.40 -0.10 -11.69
C PRO A 105 8.30 -1.38 -10.85
N SER A 106 7.09 -1.78 -10.45
CA SER A 106 6.87 -3.05 -9.74
C SER A 106 6.92 -4.25 -10.69
N THR A 107 6.41 -4.15 -11.91
CA THR A 107 6.46 -5.23 -12.91
C THR A 107 7.88 -5.47 -13.42
N MET A 108 8.63 -4.41 -13.75
CA MET A 108 10.03 -4.52 -14.15
C MET A 108 10.86 -5.23 -13.08
N ARG A 109 10.62 -4.91 -11.79
CA ARG A 109 11.28 -5.61 -10.67
C ARG A 109 10.89 -7.08 -10.60
N ALA A 110 9.63 -7.40 -10.82
CA ALA A 110 9.15 -8.77 -10.79
C ALA A 110 9.77 -9.61 -11.92
N ILE A 111 9.78 -9.09 -13.15
CA ILE A 111 10.43 -9.73 -14.31
C ILE A 111 11.89 -10.00 -14.01
N ARG A 112 12.61 -9.00 -13.51
CA ARG A 112 14.04 -9.06 -13.19
C ARG A 112 14.39 -10.11 -12.13
N ASN A 113 13.49 -10.31 -11.17
CA ASN A 113 13.62 -11.32 -10.12
C ASN A 113 12.85 -12.63 -10.46
N LYS A 114 12.48 -12.83 -11.72
CA LYS A 114 11.78 -14.02 -12.22
C LYS A 114 10.53 -14.38 -11.40
N TYR A 115 9.83 -13.36 -10.92
CA TYR A 115 8.65 -13.46 -10.05
C TYR A 115 8.90 -14.21 -8.72
N ASP A 116 10.14 -14.34 -8.25
CA ASP A 116 10.46 -14.88 -6.92
C ASP A 116 10.11 -13.85 -5.84
N PRO A 117 9.12 -14.12 -4.96
CA PRO A 117 8.65 -13.15 -3.97
C PRO A 117 9.73 -12.77 -2.95
N TYR A 118 10.64 -13.69 -2.61
CA TYR A 118 11.72 -13.42 -1.68
C TYR A 118 12.67 -12.37 -2.27
N LEU A 119 13.11 -12.59 -3.51
CA LEU A 119 14.04 -11.70 -4.21
C LEU A 119 13.41 -10.33 -4.49
N ILE A 120 12.13 -10.27 -4.88
CA ILE A 120 11.41 -9.02 -5.09
C ILE A 120 11.42 -8.16 -3.82
N VAL A 121 11.11 -8.77 -2.66
CA VAL A 121 11.09 -8.06 -1.37
C VAL A 121 12.50 -7.64 -0.95
N MET A 122 13.51 -8.52 -1.03
CA MET A 122 14.91 -8.19 -0.73
C MET A 122 15.40 -7.01 -1.57
N ASN A 123 15.15 -7.05 -2.88
CA ASN A 123 15.55 -5.99 -3.80
C ASN A 123 14.80 -4.67 -3.53
N ARG A 124 13.54 -4.72 -3.08
CA ARG A 124 12.81 -3.51 -2.72
C ARG A 124 13.31 -2.91 -1.40
N LEU A 125 13.68 -3.74 -0.43
CA LEU A 125 14.30 -3.31 0.83
C LEU A 125 15.67 -2.67 0.60
N GLU A 126 16.52 -3.28 -0.24
CA GLU A 126 17.79 -2.71 -0.71
C GLU A 126 17.58 -1.28 -1.23
N GLN A 127 16.62 -1.11 -2.15
CA GLN A 127 16.34 0.20 -2.73
C GLN A 127 15.92 1.23 -1.67
N PHE A 128 15.12 0.84 -0.68
CA PHE A 128 14.73 1.76 0.39
C PHE A 128 15.92 2.22 1.21
N ILE A 129 16.83 1.29 1.58
CA ILE A 129 18.06 1.65 2.28
C ILE A 129 18.91 2.60 1.44
N LEU A 130 19.11 2.31 0.15
CA LEU A 130 19.89 3.17 -0.76
C LEU A 130 19.29 4.58 -0.91
N LEU A 131 17.97 4.70 -0.83
CA LEU A 131 17.26 5.98 -0.88
C LEU A 131 17.21 6.71 0.47
N GLY A 132 17.73 6.14 1.55
CA GLY A 132 17.69 6.76 2.89
C GLY A 132 16.42 6.55 3.67
N HIS A 133 15.60 5.59 3.24
CA HIS A 133 14.45 5.16 3.99
C HIS A 133 14.79 4.06 5.00
N THR A 134 14.12 4.10 6.15
CA THR A 134 14.16 3.01 7.14
C THR A 134 12.85 2.22 7.03
N PRO A 135 12.85 1.02 6.45
CA PRO A 135 11.63 0.24 6.21
C PRO A 135 11.21 -0.58 7.44
N ASP A 136 11.13 0.00 8.63
CA ASP A 136 10.80 -0.73 9.88
C ASP A 136 9.34 -1.22 9.94
N LYS A 137 8.44 -0.53 9.22
CA LYS A 137 7.03 -0.90 9.05
C LYS A 137 6.72 -1.00 7.56
N VAL A 138 6.25 -2.16 7.13
CA VAL A 138 5.94 -2.48 5.74
C VAL A 138 4.46 -2.77 5.56
N GLU A 139 3.87 -2.20 4.52
CA GLU A 139 2.60 -2.67 3.96
C GLU A 139 2.91 -3.50 2.70
N LEU A 140 2.68 -4.80 2.77
CA LEU A 140 2.84 -5.72 1.64
C LEU A 140 1.61 -5.63 0.74
N ILE A 141 1.81 -5.53 -0.57
CA ILE A 141 0.73 -5.41 -1.56
C ILE A 141 0.94 -6.47 -2.64
N ILE A 142 0.05 -7.46 -2.69
CA ILE A 142 0.06 -8.47 -3.74
C ILE A 142 -0.76 -7.96 -4.92
N GLN A 143 -0.08 -7.76 -6.04
CA GLN A 143 -0.64 -7.19 -7.26
C GLN A 143 -0.87 -8.26 -8.32
N GLY A 144 -1.89 -8.05 -9.17
CA GLY A 144 -2.21 -8.93 -10.30
C GLY A 144 -3.70 -9.21 -10.46
N GLY A 145 -4.51 -8.96 -9.42
CA GLY A 145 -5.97 -8.97 -9.50
C GLY A 145 -6.66 -10.33 -9.53
N THR A 146 -5.92 -11.44 -9.55
CA THR A 146 -6.46 -12.82 -9.52
C THR A 146 -5.73 -13.73 -8.54
N PHE A 147 -4.99 -13.17 -7.57
CA PHE A 147 -4.20 -13.97 -6.64
C PHE A 147 -5.02 -15.00 -5.85
N PRO A 148 -6.23 -14.69 -5.34
CA PRO A 148 -7.06 -15.67 -4.65
C PRO A 148 -7.61 -16.80 -5.54
N ALA A 149 -7.51 -16.68 -6.87
CA ALA A 149 -7.91 -17.72 -7.82
C ALA A 149 -6.78 -18.72 -8.14
N LEU A 150 -5.57 -18.50 -7.62
CA LEU A 150 -4.42 -19.40 -7.82
C LEU A 150 -4.45 -20.55 -6.80
N ASP A 151 -3.66 -21.59 -7.04
CA ASP A 151 -3.52 -22.72 -6.10
C ASP A 151 -3.09 -22.25 -4.71
N LYS A 152 -3.67 -22.86 -3.66
CA LYS A 152 -3.46 -22.42 -2.27
C LYS A 152 -2.00 -22.56 -1.84
N GLU A 153 -1.32 -23.61 -2.29
CA GLU A 153 0.11 -23.83 -2.02
C GLU A 153 0.97 -22.73 -2.65
N TYR A 154 0.59 -22.24 -3.83
CA TYR A 154 1.27 -21.11 -4.46
C TYR A 154 1.00 -19.81 -3.71
N GLN A 155 -0.25 -19.57 -3.30
CA GLN A 155 -0.61 -18.39 -2.49
C GLN A 155 0.19 -18.37 -1.18
N GLU A 156 0.24 -19.50 -0.47
CA GLU A 156 1.03 -19.67 0.75
C GLU A 156 2.50 -19.39 0.52
N SER A 157 3.10 -20.05 -0.49
CA SER A 157 4.52 -19.89 -0.82
C SER A 157 4.87 -18.43 -1.13
N VAL A 158 3.98 -17.69 -1.78
CA VAL A 158 4.20 -16.26 -2.07
C VAL A 158 4.29 -15.45 -0.79
N ILE A 159 3.34 -15.62 0.12
CA ILE A 159 3.28 -14.84 1.36
C ILE A 159 4.39 -15.26 2.33
N GLU A 160 4.65 -16.57 2.46
CA GLU A 160 5.76 -17.10 3.25
C GLU A 160 7.07 -16.45 2.81
N ASN A 161 7.38 -16.49 1.51
CA ASN A 161 8.64 -15.97 0.99
C ASN A 161 8.76 -14.45 1.14
N CYS A 162 7.64 -13.71 1.07
CA CYS A 162 7.64 -12.28 1.35
C CYS A 162 7.98 -11.98 2.81
N LEU A 163 7.32 -12.66 3.76
CA LEU A 163 7.58 -12.50 5.19
C LEU A 163 9.00 -12.92 5.54
N LYS A 164 9.44 -14.04 4.96
CA LYS A 164 10.79 -14.56 5.11
C LYS A 164 11.85 -13.55 4.69
N ALA A 165 11.69 -12.90 3.54
CA ALA A 165 12.61 -11.86 3.09
C ALA A 165 12.69 -10.70 4.09
N MET A 166 11.55 -10.23 4.62
CA MET A 166 11.55 -9.19 5.66
C MET A 166 12.29 -9.65 6.93
N ASN A 167 12.03 -10.87 7.37
CA ASN A 167 12.63 -11.46 8.57
C ASN A 167 14.15 -11.64 8.42
N ASP A 168 14.58 -12.19 7.29
CA ASP A 168 15.98 -12.47 7.01
C ASP A 168 16.78 -11.20 6.74
N PHE A 169 16.21 -10.22 6.02
CA PHE A 169 16.82 -8.90 5.84
C PHE A 169 17.07 -8.22 7.19
N GLY A 170 16.03 -8.22 8.05
CA GLY A 170 16.13 -7.68 9.41
C GLY A 170 17.23 -8.35 10.22
N ARG A 171 17.27 -9.68 10.24
CA ARG A 171 18.27 -10.46 10.99
C ARG A 171 19.69 -10.28 10.44
N ALA A 172 19.86 -10.22 9.13
CA ALA A 172 21.18 -10.19 8.49
C ALA A 172 21.86 -8.82 8.59
N LEU A 173 21.09 -7.74 8.68
CA LEU A 173 21.59 -6.37 8.52
C LEU A 173 21.39 -5.47 9.74
N TYR A 174 20.75 -5.97 10.79
CA TYR A 174 20.58 -5.20 12.03
C TYR A 174 21.08 -6.00 13.23
N ASP A 175 21.91 -5.35 14.05
CA ASP A 175 22.39 -5.83 15.35
C ASP A 175 22.02 -4.83 16.46
N ASP A 176 22.52 -5.05 17.68
CA ASP A 176 22.28 -4.17 18.84
C ASP A 176 22.83 -2.74 18.64
N ARG A 177 23.79 -2.56 17.72
CA ARG A 177 24.40 -1.27 17.37
C ARG A 177 23.67 -0.56 16.24
N GLY A 178 22.73 -1.23 15.58
CA GLY A 178 21.90 -0.65 14.52
C GLY A 178 22.11 -1.32 13.16
N PHE A 179 22.07 -0.53 12.08
CA PHE A 179 22.18 -1.05 10.72
C PHE A 179 23.65 -1.30 10.34
N ASN A 180 23.97 -2.50 9.88
CA ASN A 180 25.31 -2.90 9.49
C ASN A 180 25.58 -2.57 7.99
N HIS A 181 26.16 -1.40 7.74
CA HIS A 181 26.49 -0.92 6.40
C HIS A 181 27.52 -1.79 5.67
N GLN A 182 28.52 -2.33 6.37
CA GLN A 182 29.52 -3.21 5.77
C GLN A 182 28.87 -4.50 5.27
N ARG A 183 28.06 -5.16 6.11
CA ARG A 183 27.36 -6.38 5.72
C ARG A 183 26.38 -6.13 4.57
N PHE A 184 25.75 -4.95 4.54
CA PHE A 184 24.91 -4.53 3.43
C PHE A 184 25.69 -4.43 2.11
N GLN A 185 26.89 -3.83 2.14
CA GLN A 185 27.75 -3.75 0.95
C GLN A 185 28.17 -5.13 0.44
N GLU A 186 28.57 -6.02 1.35
CA GLU A 186 28.94 -7.40 1.00
C GLU A 186 27.77 -8.17 0.39
N LEU A 187 26.60 -8.10 1.02
CA LEU A 187 25.42 -8.86 0.60
C LEU A 187 24.91 -8.40 -0.78
N PHE A 188 24.95 -7.10 -1.03
CA PHE A 188 24.45 -6.50 -2.26
C PHE A 188 25.55 -6.12 -3.26
N LEU A 189 26.81 -6.49 -3.02
CA LEU A 189 27.94 -6.18 -3.91
C LEU A 189 28.00 -4.68 -4.27
N LEU A 190 28.14 -3.82 -3.26
CA LEU A 190 28.19 -2.38 -3.41
C LEU A 190 29.58 -1.83 -3.02
N PRO A 191 30.01 -0.68 -3.59
CA PRO A 191 29.35 0.10 -4.64
C PRO A 191 29.45 -0.58 -6.01
N ALA A 192 28.39 -0.52 -6.80
CA ALA A 192 28.41 -1.00 -8.18
C ALA A 192 27.28 -0.37 -9.01
N ASP A 193 27.31 -0.53 -10.33
CA ASP A 193 26.19 -0.10 -11.18
C ASP A 193 24.99 -1.02 -10.92
N PRO A 194 23.84 -0.51 -10.46
CA PRO A 194 22.64 -1.33 -10.27
C PRO A 194 22.04 -1.88 -11.57
N ARG A 195 22.56 -1.48 -12.74
CA ARG A 195 22.19 -1.99 -14.07
C ARG A 195 23.12 -3.10 -14.57
N ASP A 196 24.16 -3.43 -13.81
CA ASP A 196 25.06 -4.54 -14.14
C ASP A 196 24.34 -5.87 -13.94
N ALA A 197 24.17 -6.61 -15.04
CA ALA A 197 23.48 -7.89 -15.07
C ALA A 197 24.25 -9.02 -14.37
N GLU A 198 25.58 -9.00 -14.42
CA GLU A 198 26.42 -10.02 -13.77
C GLU A 198 26.36 -9.84 -12.25
N ARG A 199 26.51 -8.59 -11.79
CA ARG A 199 26.26 -8.24 -10.38
C ARG A 199 24.89 -8.72 -9.94
N GLU A 200 23.85 -8.42 -10.71
CA GLU A 200 22.49 -8.77 -10.33
C GLU A 200 22.31 -10.28 -10.15
N GLN A 201 22.84 -11.08 -11.07
CA GLN A 201 22.81 -12.54 -10.93
C GLN A 201 23.54 -13.01 -9.67
N GLN A 202 24.71 -12.43 -9.38
CA GLN A 202 25.48 -12.79 -8.18
C GLN A 202 24.77 -12.36 -6.89
N VAL A 203 24.15 -11.17 -6.86
CA VAL A 203 23.33 -10.73 -5.72
C VAL A 203 22.15 -11.67 -5.52
N GLN A 204 21.45 -12.06 -6.59
CA GLN A 204 20.33 -13.01 -6.49
C GLN A 204 20.81 -14.36 -5.94
N ALA A 205 21.94 -14.89 -6.43
CA ALA A 205 22.53 -16.11 -5.89
C ALA A 205 22.87 -15.99 -4.39
N ASN A 206 23.52 -14.90 -3.99
CA ASN A 206 23.86 -14.61 -2.59
C ASN A 206 22.60 -14.57 -1.72
N LEU A 207 21.54 -13.88 -2.17
CA LEU A 207 20.28 -13.77 -1.43
C LEU A 207 19.57 -15.13 -1.31
N LEU A 208 19.62 -15.97 -2.34
CA LEU A 208 19.03 -17.31 -2.31
C LEU A 208 19.73 -18.23 -1.30
N THR A 209 21.02 -18.02 -0.98
CA THR A 209 21.68 -18.76 0.11
C THR A 209 21.08 -18.48 1.49
N LEU A 210 20.45 -17.32 1.69
CA LEU A 210 19.74 -16.97 2.93
C LEU A 210 18.35 -17.61 2.99
N LYS A 211 17.76 -17.96 1.83
CA LYS A 211 16.41 -18.47 1.67
C LYS A 211 16.29 -19.95 2.07
N LYS A 212 16.41 -20.23 3.37
CA LYS A 212 16.21 -21.57 3.95
C LYS A 212 14.74 -22.00 3.91
N GLN A 213 14.44 -23.30 3.92
CA GLN A 213 13.07 -23.79 4.06
C GLN A 213 12.39 -23.28 5.34
N SER A 214 11.08 -23.04 5.28
CA SER A 214 10.26 -22.61 6.41
C SER A 214 8.80 -23.01 6.17
N THR A 215 7.91 -22.48 7.00
CA THR A 215 6.45 -22.51 6.80
C THR A 215 5.87 -21.12 7.00
N LEU A 216 4.68 -20.89 6.46
CA LEU A 216 3.98 -19.62 6.64
C LEU A 216 3.84 -19.23 8.12
N GLU A 217 3.35 -20.14 8.97
CA GLU A 217 3.08 -19.87 10.38
C GLU A 217 4.35 -19.47 11.13
N LYS A 218 5.46 -20.15 10.86
CA LYS A 218 6.76 -19.83 11.45
C LYS A 218 7.25 -18.45 11.03
N GLU A 219 7.10 -18.09 9.75
CA GLU A 219 7.48 -16.76 9.27
C GLU A 219 6.55 -15.66 9.79
N GLN A 220 5.27 -15.94 10.00
CA GLN A 220 4.35 -15.02 10.66
C GLN A 220 4.80 -14.75 12.11
N GLU A 221 5.08 -15.80 12.90
CA GLU A 221 5.54 -15.68 14.28
C GLU A 221 6.86 -14.91 14.41
N ARG A 222 7.83 -15.24 13.54
CA ARG A 222 9.09 -14.49 13.43
C ARG A 222 8.84 -13.02 13.12
N ASN A 223 7.89 -12.71 12.22
CA ASN A 223 7.64 -11.34 11.79
C ASN A 223 6.99 -10.46 12.87
N GLU A 224 6.29 -11.05 13.86
CA GLU A 224 5.71 -10.29 14.98
C GLU A 224 6.78 -9.53 15.80
N GLN A 225 8.05 -9.99 15.74
CA GLN A 225 9.18 -9.41 16.46
C GLN A 225 10.33 -8.94 15.54
N ALA A 226 10.18 -9.08 14.22
CA ALA A 226 11.22 -8.73 13.27
C ALA A 226 11.53 -7.23 13.25
N LYS A 227 12.72 -6.87 12.77
CA LYS A 227 13.10 -5.47 12.55
C LYS A 227 12.26 -4.81 11.46
N ILE A 228 11.94 -5.58 10.42
CA ILE A 228 11.10 -5.19 9.28
C ILE A 228 9.75 -5.86 9.47
N ARG A 229 8.76 -5.10 9.94
CA ARG A 229 7.46 -5.64 10.35
C ARG A 229 6.42 -5.48 9.26
N CYS A 230 5.75 -6.57 8.88
CA CYS A 230 4.58 -6.53 8.01
C CYS A 230 3.37 -6.04 8.82
N VAL A 231 3.13 -4.73 8.78
CA VAL A 231 2.06 -4.09 9.55
C VAL A 231 0.70 -4.11 8.85
N GLY A 232 0.69 -4.50 7.57
CA GLY A 232 -0.50 -4.75 6.79
C GLY A 232 -0.17 -5.55 5.53
N LEU A 233 -1.09 -6.42 5.14
CA LEU A 233 -1.07 -7.11 3.86
C LEU A 233 -2.34 -6.71 3.09
N THR A 234 -2.14 -6.32 1.84
CA THR A 234 -3.17 -5.97 0.87
C THR A 234 -3.16 -6.99 -0.27
N ILE A 235 -4.32 -7.54 -0.61
CA ILE A 235 -4.48 -8.43 -1.77
C ILE A 235 -5.45 -7.79 -2.77
N GLU A 236 -4.99 -7.63 -4.02
CA GLU A 236 -5.83 -7.22 -5.15
C GLU A 236 -6.59 -8.43 -5.70
N THR A 237 -7.91 -8.33 -5.85
CA THR A 237 -8.74 -9.40 -6.40
C THR A 237 -10.00 -8.87 -7.10
N LYS A 238 -10.76 -9.77 -7.71
CA LYS A 238 -12.10 -9.50 -8.22
C LYS A 238 -13.16 -9.85 -7.17
N PRO A 239 -14.34 -9.23 -7.23
CA PRO A 239 -15.46 -9.55 -6.34
C PRO A 239 -15.83 -11.04 -6.25
N ASP A 240 -15.88 -11.77 -7.37
CA ASP A 240 -16.17 -13.21 -7.44
C ASP A 240 -15.13 -14.07 -6.70
N TRP A 241 -13.93 -13.53 -6.44
CA TRP A 241 -12.85 -14.15 -5.66
C TRP A 241 -12.64 -13.46 -4.30
N GLY A 242 -13.66 -12.75 -3.82
CA GLY A 242 -13.72 -12.06 -2.54
C GLY A 242 -14.84 -12.57 -1.64
N LEU A 243 -15.27 -13.82 -1.83
CA LEU A 243 -16.31 -14.52 -1.07
C LEU A 243 -15.74 -15.26 0.16
N LEU A 244 -16.59 -15.91 0.97
CA LEU A 244 -16.23 -16.45 2.29
C LEU A 244 -15.01 -17.39 2.26
N THR A 245 -14.96 -18.35 1.33
CA THR A 245 -13.84 -19.28 1.18
C THR A 245 -12.52 -18.54 0.92
N HIS A 246 -12.54 -17.54 0.03
CA HIS A 246 -11.38 -16.72 -0.31
C HIS A 246 -10.99 -15.80 0.84
N GLY A 247 -11.98 -15.18 1.51
CA GLY A 247 -11.77 -14.34 2.69
C GLY A 247 -11.09 -15.10 3.82
N ASN A 248 -11.50 -16.34 4.08
CA ASN A 248 -10.87 -17.21 5.07
C ASN A 248 -9.42 -17.54 4.74
N GLU A 249 -9.11 -17.82 3.47
CA GLU A 249 -7.73 -18.05 3.03
C GLU A 249 -6.89 -16.77 3.18
N MET A 250 -7.42 -15.63 2.73
CA MET A 250 -6.74 -14.34 2.90
C MET A 250 -6.47 -14.00 4.38
N LEU A 251 -7.39 -14.32 5.30
CA LEU A 251 -7.17 -14.16 6.74
C LEU A 251 -6.02 -15.05 7.24
N ARG A 252 -5.95 -16.30 6.79
CA ARG A 252 -4.87 -17.25 7.14
C ARG A 252 -3.51 -16.73 6.70
N LEU A 253 -3.45 -16.13 5.50
CA LEU A 253 -2.25 -15.48 4.96
C LEU A 253 -1.85 -14.20 5.72
N GLY A 254 -2.70 -13.68 6.62
CA GLY A 254 -2.46 -12.45 7.38
C GLY A 254 -2.90 -11.17 6.66
N CYS A 255 -3.78 -11.29 5.66
CA CYS A 255 -4.33 -10.15 4.92
C CYS A 255 -5.17 -9.26 5.84
N THR A 256 -5.09 -7.94 5.63
CA THR A 256 -5.85 -6.94 6.40
C THR A 256 -6.68 -6.01 5.52
N ARG A 257 -6.38 -5.95 4.22
CA ARG A 257 -7.07 -5.11 3.24
C ARG A 257 -7.28 -5.88 1.95
N VAL A 258 -8.48 -5.82 1.41
CA VAL A 258 -8.79 -6.36 0.08
C VAL A 258 -9.08 -5.22 -0.85
N GLU A 259 -8.49 -5.25 -2.04
CA GLU A 259 -8.84 -4.32 -3.11
C GLU A 259 -9.66 -5.03 -4.17
N LEU A 260 -10.91 -4.60 -4.33
CA LEU A 260 -11.86 -5.21 -5.24
C LEU A 260 -11.92 -4.42 -6.55
N GLY A 261 -11.67 -5.11 -7.65
CA GLY A 261 -11.84 -4.58 -9.01
C GLY A 261 -13.30 -4.44 -9.43
N VAL A 262 -14.09 -3.59 -8.77
CA VAL A 262 -15.51 -3.31 -9.04
C VAL A 262 -15.73 -2.70 -10.43
N GLN A 263 -14.89 -1.72 -10.77
CA GLN A 263 -14.91 -0.93 -11.99
C GLN A 263 -16.12 0.02 -12.10
N THR A 264 -17.33 -0.51 -12.16
CA THR A 264 -18.57 0.28 -12.27
C THR A 264 -19.72 -0.41 -11.54
N VAL A 265 -20.79 0.32 -11.28
CA VAL A 265 -22.01 -0.19 -10.61
C VAL A 265 -23.06 -0.72 -11.58
N TYR A 266 -22.78 -0.72 -12.88
CA TYR A 266 -23.75 -1.09 -13.92
C TYR A 266 -23.41 -2.45 -14.55
N ASP A 267 -24.28 -3.44 -14.35
CA ASP A 267 -24.09 -4.80 -14.88
C ASP A 267 -23.97 -4.85 -16.41
N HIS A 268 -24.75 -4.02 -17.13
CA HIS A 268 -24.67 -3.99 -18.59
C HIS A 268 -23.27 -3.58 -19.09
N VAL A 269 -22.58 -2.69 -18.37
CA VAL A 269 -21.20 -2.29 -18.68
C VAL A 269 -20.23 -3.40 -18.31
N LEU A 270 -20.39 -4.03 -17.14
CA LEU A 270 -19.55 -5.16 -16.71
C LEU A 270 -19.61 -6.32 -17.72
N GLN A 271 -20.81 -6.60 -18.25
CA GLN A 271 -21.02 -7.58 -19.31
C GLN A 271 -20.36 -7.15 -20.62
N ALA A 272 -20.56 -5.91 -21.07
CA ALA A 272 -19.97 -5.39 -22.31
C ALA A 272 -18.44 -5.43 -22.33
N VAL A 273 -17.80 -5.23 -21.17
CA VAL A 273 -16.33 -5.27 -21.04
C VAL A 273 -15.77 -6.65 -20.69
N ASN A 274 -16.60 -7.69 -20.71
CA ASN A 274 -16.26 -9.05 -20.32
C ASN A 274 -15.57 -9.10 -18.95
N ARG A 275 -16.17 -8.46 -17.94
CA ARG A 275 -15.53 -8.28 -16.63
C ARG A 275 -15.46 -9.58 -15.82
N GLY A 276 -16.37 -10.52 -16.05
CA GLY A 276 -16.41 -11.83 -15.38
C GLY A 276 -16.96 -11.82 -13.96
N HIS A 277 -17.72 -10.80 -13.57
CA HIS A 277 -18.58 -10.79 -12.38
C HIS A 277 -19.71 -9.77 -12.60
N THR A 278 -20.69 -9.79 -11.70
CA THR A 278 -21.83 -8.88 -11.61
C THR A 278 -21.80 -8.06 -10.32
N MET A 279 -22.70 -7.10 -10.20
CA MET A 279 -22.92 -6.36 -8.97
C MET A 279 -23.42 -7.25 -7.83
N LYS A 280 -24.08 -8.38 -8.13
CA LYS A 280 -24.46 -9.35 -7.10
C LYS A 280 -23.24 -9.89 -6.36
N GLU A 281 -22.21 -10.39 -7.08
CA GLU A 281 -20.97 -10.85 -6.43
C GLU A 281 -20.23 -9.68 -5.74
N THR A 282 -20.35 -8.46 -6.28
CA THR A 282 -19.80 -7.27 -5.62
C THR A 282 -20.45 -7.02 -4.26
N TYR A 283 -21.77 -7.01 -4.16
CA TYR A 283 -22.46 -6.81 -2.89
C TYR A 283 -22.18 -7.93 -1.90
N GLU A 284 -22.17 -9.18 -2.35
CA GLU A 284 -21.85 -10.34 -1.51
C GLU A 284 -20.42 -10.29 -0.98
N SER A 285 -19.46 -9.94 -1.84
CA SER A 285 -18.06 -9.77 -1.44
C SER A 285 -17.89 -8.63 -0.42
N PHE A 286 -18.54 -7.48 -0.62
CA PHE A 286 -18.50 -6.38 0.34
C PHE A 286 -19.03 -6.81 1.71
N ALA A 287 -20.21 -7.44 1.76
CA ALA A 287 -20.82 -7.91 3.00
C ALA A 287 -19.93 -8.91 3.73
N THR A 288 -19.47 -9.93 3.00
CA THR A 288 -18.60 -11.00 3.53
C THR A 288 -17.32 -10.40 4.10
N LEU A 289 -16.61 -9.59 3.32
CA LEU A 289 -15.31 -9.07 3.72
C LEU A 289 -15.41 -8.06 4.87
N LYS A 290 -16.49 -7.25 4.94
CA LYS A 290 -16.74 -6.39 6.09
C LYS A 290 -17.03 -7.20 7.36
N ASP A 291 -17.84 -8.26 7.26
CA ASP A 291 -18.15 -9.14 8.40
C ASP A 291 -17.00 -10.07 8.80
N LEU A 292 -15.99 -10.24 7.94
CA LEU A 292 -14.68 -10.82 8.29
C LEU A 292 -13.69 -9.76 8.83
N GLY A 293 -14.08 -8.49 8.88
CA GLY A 293 -13.30 -7.40 9.45
C GLY A 293 -12.34 -6.70 8.49
N PHE A 294 -12.24 -7.09 7.21
CA PHE A 294 -11.30 -6.47 6.26
C PHE A 294 -11.58 -4.98 6.01
N LYS A 295 -10.52 -4.22 5.73
CA LYS A 295 -10.64 -2.94 5.01
C LYS A 295 -10.91 -3.22 3.54
N ILE A 296 -11.82 -2.47 2.92
CA ILE A 296 -12.18 -2.64 1.51
C ILE A 296 -11.76 -1.40 0.71
N CYS A 297 -10.93 -1.60 -0.30
CA CYS A 297 -10.67 -0.61 -1.34
C CYS A 297 -11.47 -0.98 -2.59
N ALA A 298 -12.34 -0.09 -3.08
CA ALA A 298 -12.96 -0.28 -4.38
C ALA A 298 -12.08 0.37 -5.47
N HIS A 299 -11.77 -0.41 -6.48
CA HIS A 299 -11.15 0.07 -7.69
C HIS A 299 -12.25 0.35 -8.72
N VAL A 300 -12.42 1.63 -9.06
CA VAL A 300 -13.47 2.13 -9.96
C VAL A 300 -12.83 2.76 -11.20
N MET A 301 -13.48 2.58 -12.35
CA MET A 301 -12.99 2.99 -13.66
C MET A 301 -14.05 3.78 -14.41
N PRO A 302 -14.01 5.13 -14.35
CA PRO A 302 -14.80 5.94 -15.27
C PRO A 302 -14.26 5.85 -16.70
N GLY A 303 -15.12 6.11 -17.68
CA GLY A 303 -14.81 6.12 -19.11
C GLY A 303 -14.76 4.72 -19.73
N LEU A 304 -15.45 3.73 -19.15
CA LEU A 304 -15.59 2.43 -19.80
C LEU A 304 -16.48 2.55 -21.06
N PRO A 305 -16.39 1.62 -22.02
CA PRO A 305 -17.33 1.57 -23.13
C PRO A 305 -18.77 1.51 -22.64
N ASN A 306 -19.68 2.12 -23.40
CA ASN A 306 -21.12 2.16 -23.11
C ASN A 306 -21.48 2.90 -21.81
N THR A 307 -20.67 3.87 -21.38
CA THR A 307 -21.07 4.85 -20.36
C THR A 307 -20.94 6.28 -20.88
N SER A 308 -21.87 7.13 -20.46
CA SER A 308 -21.77 8.58 -20.60
C SER A 308 -21.04 9.22 -19.42
N TYR A 309 -20.62 10.48 -19.58
CA TYR A 309 -19.98 11.25 -18.51
C TYR A 309 -20.87 11.35 -17.25
N ASP A 310 -22.18 11.60 -17.43
CA ASP A 310 -23.11 11.73 -16.31
C ASP A 310 -23.36 10.39 -15.60
N GLU A 311 -23.42 9.30 -16.36
CA GLU A 311 -23.52 7.95 -15.79
C GLU A 311 -22.29 7.59 -14.96
N ASP A 312 -21.08 7.95 -15.41
CA ASP A 312 -19.85 7.74 -14.65
C ASP A 312 -19.83 8.57 -13.35
N VAL A 313 -20.24 9.84 -13.40
CA VAL A 313 -20.36 10.68 -12.22
C VAL A 313 -21.34 10.08 -11.21
N GLU A 314 -22.50 9.59 -11.68
CA GLU A 314 -23.47 8.94 -10.82
C GLU A 314 -22.97 7.59 -10.31
N ALA A 315 -22.28 6.78 -11.12
CA ALA A 315 -21.66 5.52 -10.70
C ALA A 315 -20.64 5.72 -9.58
N LEU A 316 -19.85 6.80 -9.64
CA LEU A 316 -18.94 7.20 -8.57
C LEU A 316 -19.71 7.57 -7.30
N LYS A 317 -20.79 8.35 -7.39
CA LYS A 317 -21.64 8.71 -6.24
C LYS A 317 -22.32 7.49 -5.62
N GLN A 318 -22.75 6.53 -6.44
CA GLN A 318 -23.40 5.29 -6.00
C GLN A 318 -22.50 4.44 -5.08
N GLN A 319 -21.17 4.56 -5.18
CA GLN A 319 -20.24 3.91 -4.24
C GLN A 319 -20.52 4.23 -2.77
N PHE A 320 -21.11 5.39 -2.49
CA PHE A 320 -21.43 5.83 -1.12
C PHE A 320 -22.94 5.94 -0.84
N LYS A 321 -23.76 6.21 -1.86
CA LYS A 321 -25.23 6.22 -1.72
C LYS A 321 -25.78 4.83 -1.43
N ASP A 322 -25.31 3.81 -2.16
CA ASP A 322 -25.74 2.42 -1.96
C ASP A 322 -25.14 1.86 -0.66
N THR A 323 -26.01 1.56 0.31
CA THR A 323 -25.61 1.00 1.61
C THR A 323 -24.98 -0.38 1.49
N ARG A 324 -25.22 -1.12 0.40
CA ARG A 324 -24.57 -2.43 0.15
C ARG A 324 -23.08 -2.27 -0.17
N LEU A 325 -22.66 -1.07 -0.59
CA LEU A 325 -21.28 -0.69 -0.86
C LEU A 325 -20.66 0.05 0.34
N ARG A 326 -20.23 1.30 0.16
CA ARG A 326 -19.50 2.13 1.14
C ARG A 326 -18.07 1.61 1.44
N PRO A 327 -17.18 1.63 0.43
CA PRO A 327 -15.79 1.21 0.59
C PRO A 327 -15.02 2.17 1.50
N ASP A 328 -14.04 1.64 2.23
CA ASP A 328 -13.17 2.44 3.09
C ASP A 328 -12.16 3.25 2.28
N LEU A 329 -11.77 2.72 1.11
CA LEU A 329 -10.80 3.35 0.22
C LEU A 329 -11.26 3.30 -1.24
N LEU A 330 -10.76 4.25 -2.04
CA LEU A 330 -10.98 4.30 -3.48
C LEU A 330 -9.66 4.36 -4.26
N LYS A 331 -9.61 3.60 -5.37
CA LYS A 331 -8.70 3.82 -6.48
C LYS A 331 -9.54 4.15 -7.72
N ILE A 332 -9.44 5.38 -8.21
CA ILE A 332 -10.20 5.86 -9.37
C ILE A 332 -9.25 5.87 -10.56
N TYR A 333 -9.42 4.98 -11.54
CA TYR A 333 -8.56 4.94 -12.74
C TYR A 333 -9.41 5.15 -13.99
N PRO A 334 -9.35 6.34 -14.62
CA PRO A 334 -9.95 6.53 -15.94
C PRO A 334 -9.51 5.43 -16.90
N CYS A 335 -10.43 4.95 -17.73
CA CYS A 335 -10.13 3.91 -18.72
C CYS A 335 -9.12 4.43 -19.74
N HIS A 336 -8.18 3.56 -20.13
CA HIS A 336 -7.16 3.85 -21.13
C HIS A 336 -7.23 2.79 -22.22
N VAL A 337 -6.87 3.17 -23.44
CA VAL A 337 -6.78 2.26 -24.57
C VAL A 337 -5.38 1.70 -24.63
N ALA A 338 -5.25 0.39 -24.41
CA ALA A 338 -3.99 -0.31 -24.52
C ALA A 338 -3.88 -1.03 -25.87
N PRO A 339 -2.76 -0.91 -26.61
CA PRO A 339 -2.54 -1.64 -27.85
C PRO A 339 -2.81 -3.15 -27.73
N GLY A 340 -3.41 -3.73 -28.77
CA GLY A 340 -3.69 -5.17 -28.84
C GLY A 340 -4.83 -5.68 -27.95
N THR A 341 -5.56 -4.79 -27.30
CA THR A 341 -6.80 -5.14 -26.58
C THR A 341 -8.03 -5.05 -27.48
N PRO A 342 -9.13 -5.75 -27.17
CA PRO A 342 -10.40 -5.54 -27.86
C PRO A 342 -10.83 -4.06 -27.89
N LEU A 343 -10.62 -3.32 -26.80
CA LEU A 343 -10.90 -1.88 -26.72
C LEU A 343 -10.08 -1.06 -27.73
N TYR A 344 -8.83 -1.44 -27.99
CA TYR A 344 -7.99 -0.78 -28.99
C TYR A 344 -8.54 -0.92 -30.41
N TYR A 345 -9.12 -2.06 -30.75
CA TYR A 345 -9.74 -2.24 -32.07
C TYR A 345 -11.08 -1.48 -32.19
N GLN A 346 -11.84 -1.35 -31.10
CA GLN A 346 -13.02 -0.48 -31.05
C GLN A 346 -12.62 0.98 -31.26
N TRP A 347 -11.60 1.45 -30.54
CA TRP A 347 -11.03 2.78 -30.70
C TRP A 347 -10.54 3.05 -32.13
N LYS A 348 -9.82 2.10 -32.74
CA LYS A 348 -9.33 2.22 -34.13
C LYS A 348 -10.45 2.36 -35.16
N LYS A 349 -11.63 1.80 -34.90
CA LYS A 349 -12.82 1.92 -35.76
C LYS A 349 -13.60 3.22 -35.53
N GLY A 350 -13.32 3.95 -34.46
CA GLY A 350 -14.09 5.13 -34.04
C GLY A 350 -15.27 4.80 -33.11
N ASP A 351 -15.43 3.54 -32.69
CA ASP A 351 -16.54 3.08 -31.85
C ASP A 351 -16.36 3.46 -30.36
N TYR A 352 -15.17 3.92 -29.97
CA TYR A 352 -14.85 4.30 -28.59
C TYR A 352 -13.84 5.43 -28.56
N ASN A 353 -14.04 6.38 -27.63
CA ASN A 353 -13.07 7.44 -27.31
C ASN A 353 -12.78 7.42 -25.81
N ALA A 354 -11.50 7.48 -25.44
CA ALA A 354 -11.11 7.50 -24.04
C ALA A 354 -11.26 8.90 -23.43
N LEU A 355 -11.55 8.96 -22.12
CA LEU A 355 -11.54 10.21 -21.36
C LEU A 355 -10.17 10.89 -21.43
N LYS A 356 -10.17 12.17 -21.80
CA LYS A 356 -8.97 13.01 -21.78
C LYS A 356 -8.71 13.53 -20.39
N ALA A 357 -7.48 14.03 -20.20
CA ALA A 357 -7.02 14.39 -18.87
C ALA A 357 -7.85 15.50 -18.19
N LYS A 358 -8.31 16.49 -18.98
CA LYS A 358 -9.18 17.57 -18.47
C LYS A 358 -10.58 17.05 -18.09
N GLU A 359 -11.17 16.20 -18.92
CA GLU A 359 -12.51 15.62 -18.66
C GLU A 359 -12.48 14.76 -17.40
N ALA A 360 -11.50 13.87 -17.29
CA ALA A 360 -11.28 13.06 -16.10
C ALA A 360 -11.03 13.93 -14.84
N ALA A 361 -10.29 15.03 -14.98
CA ALA A 361 -10.05 15.95 -13.87
C ALA A 361 -11.35 16.62 -13.38
N HIS A 362 -12.19 17.12 -14.28
CA HIS A 362 -13.47 17.76 -13.94
C HIS A 362 -14.44 16.75 -13.32
N MET A 363 -14.51 15.53 -13.86
CA MET A 363 -15.34 14.45 -13.31
C MET A 363 -14.94 14.12 -11.86
N ILE A 364 -13.65 13.90 -11.63
CA ILE A 364 -13.14 13.57 -10.29
C ILE A 364 -13.31 14.77 -9.34
N ALA A 365 -13.16 16.00 -9.84
CA ALA A 365 -13.40 17.20 -9.04
C ALA A 365 -14.88 17.35 -8.64
N ALA A 366 -15.81 17.06 -9.54
CA ALA A 366 -17.25 17.06 -9.26
C ALA A 366 -17.65 15.95 -8.26
N PHE A 367 -16.95 14.82 -8.29
CA PHE A 367 -17.20 13.71 -7.36
C PHE A 367 -16.65 13.98 -5.94
N LYS A 368 -15.49 14.62 -5.81
CA LYS A 368 -14.78 14.81 -4.53
C LYS A 368 -15.62 15.35 -3.35
N PRO A 369 -16.53 16.32 -3.53
CA PRO A 369 -17.40 16.81 -2.46
C PRO A 369 -18.33 15.74 -1.87
N HIS A 370 -18.66 14.70 -2.65
CA HIS A 370 -19.54 13.60 -2.21
C HIS A 370 -18.80 12.49 -1.46
N ILE A 371 -17.48 12.58 -1.33
CA ILE A 371 -16.68 11.55 -0.66
C ILE A 371 -16.80 11.73 0.86
N PRO A 372 -17.32 10.74 1.58
CA PRO A 372 -17.53 10.86 3.02
C PRO A 372 -16.19 10.91 3.78
N PRO A 373 -16.18 11.49 4.98
CA PRO A 373 -14.96 11.72 5.75
C PRO A 373 -14.24 10.44 6.18
N TYR A 374 -14.96 9.30 6.23
CA TYR A 374 -14.39 7.98 6.53
C TYR A 374 -13.61 7.38 5.35
N CYS A 375 -13.80 7.87 4.12
CA CYS A 375 -13.20 7.26 2.94
C CYS A 375 -11.83 7.86 2.62
N ARG A 376 -10.90 7.03 2.15
CA ARG A 376 -9.58 7.45 1.68
C ARG A 376 -9.40 7.20 0.19
N VAL A 377 -9.33 8.27 -0.61
CA VAL A 377 -8.96 8.16 -2.04
C VAL A 377 -7.45 7.94 -2.17
N GLN A 378 -7.03 6.69 -2.38
CA GLN A 378 -5.61 6.34 -2.50
C GLN A 378 -4.98 6.91 -3.77
N ARG A 379 -5.60 6.64 -4.93
CA ARG A 379 -5.10 7.05 -6.25
C ARG A 379 -6.24 7.50 -7.15
N VAL A 380 -5.90 8.38 -8.10
CA VAL A 380 -6.81 8.92 -9.13
C VAL A 380 -6.28 8.66 -10.55
N LEU A 381 -5.16 7.95 -10.66
CA LEU A 381 -4.53 7.55 -11.92
C LEU A 381 -3.59 6.36 -11.66
N ARG A 382 -3.44 5.50 -12.67
CA ARG A 382 -2.52 4.35 -12.63
C ARG A 382 -1.08 4.78 -12.89
N ASP A 383 -0.14 3.98 -12.39
CA ASP A 383 1.30 4.18 -12.51
C ASP A 383 1.85 3.51 -13.79
N VAL A 384 1.30 3.87 -14.95
CA VAL A 384 1.76 3.39 -16.26
C VAL A 384 2.24 4.59 -17.08
N PRO A 385 3.45 4.55 -17.66
CA PRO A 385 3.93 5.64 -18.50
C PRO A 385 2.99 5.89 -19.68
N THR A 386 2.67 7.16 -19.94
CA THR A 386 1.66 7.57 -20.92
C THR A 386 1.97 7.10 -22.33
N LYS A 387 3.25 6.95 -22.68
CA LYS A 387 3.72 6.43 -23.98
C LYS A 387 3.26 5.01 -24.33
N PHE A 388 2.78 4.23 -23.35
CA PHE A 388 2.28 2.87 -23.58
C PHE A 388 0.78 2.80 -23.85
N TRP A 389 0.08 3.92 -23.74
CA TRP A 389 -1.33 4.03 -24.08
C TRP A 389 -1.48 4.50 -25.52
N ALA A 390 -2.43 3.91 -26.24
CA ALA A 390 -2.87 4.40 -27.54
C ALA A 390 -3.79 5.62 -27.39
N ASP A 391 -4.59 5.65 -26.32
CA ASP A 391 -5.46 6.77 -25.97
C ASP A 391 -5.79 6.77 -24.46
N GLY A 392 -6.15 7.93 -23.91
CA GLY A 392 -6.54 8.13 -22.51
C GLY A 392 -6.02 9.44 -21.91
N VAL A 393 -5.79 9.42 -20.59
CA VAL A 393 -5.29 10.59 -19.85
C VAL A 393 -3.84 10.88 -20.21
N GLU A 394 -3.57 12.08 -20.72
CA GLU A 394 -2.27 12.40 -21.34
C GLU A 394 -1.16 12.80 -20.35
N PHE A 395 -1.46 13.05 -19.08
CA PHE A 395 -0.46 13.42 -18.07
C PHE A 395 -0.53 12.60 -16.79
N THR A 396 0.64 12.35 -16.19
CA THR A 396 0.80 11.46 -15.02
C THR A 396 0.49 12.12 -13.67
N ASN A 397 0.33 13.44 -13.64
CA ASN A 397 0.15 14.23 -12.42
C ASN A 397 -1.32 14.66 -12.18
N LEU A 398 -2.30 13.83 -12.58
CA LEU A 398 -3.74 14.16 -12.51
C LEU A 398 -4.23 14.66 -11.16
N ARG A 399 -3.75 14.05 -10.06
CA ARG A 399 -4.06 14.53 -8.71
C ARG A 399 -3.60 15.96 -8.49
N GLN A 400 -2.36 16.27 -8.87
CA GLN A 400 -1.77 17.59 -8.70
C GLN A 400 -2.55 18.62 -9.53
N TYR A 401 -2.86 18.29 -10.78
CA TYR A 401 -3.67 19.14 -11.65
C TYR A 401 -5.02 19.50 -11.01
N ILE A 402 -5.78 18.50 -10.52
CA ILE A 402 -7.07 18.72 -9.84
C ILE A 402 -6.90 19.67 -8.65
N HIS A 403 -5.88 19.48 -7.82
CA HIS A 403 -5.68 20.32 -6.63
C HIS A 403 -5.19 21.73 -6.95
N GLN A 404 -4.41 21.93 -8.00
CA GLN A 404 -3.89 23.25 -8.37
C GLN A 404 -4.90 24.09 -9.14
N HIS A 405 -5.66 23.47 -10.04
CA HIS A 405 -6.53 24.20 -10.98
C HIS A 405 -8.01 24.16 -10.60
N LEU A 406 -8.52 23.05 -10.09
CA LEU A 406 -9.96 22.89 -9.80
C LEU A 406 -10.30 23.09 -8.33
N LYS A 407 -9.35 22.83 -7.43
CA LYS A 407 -9.46 23.04 -5.96
C LYS A 407 -10.81 22.59 -5.36
N PRO A 408 -11.32 21.39 -5.70
CA PRO A 408 -12.62 20.97 -5.19
C PRO A 408 -12.58 20.76 -3.67
N PRO A 409 -13.65 21.14 -2.94
CA PRO A 409 -13.74 20.81 -1.52
C PRO A 409 -13.80 19.30 -1.36
N CYS A 410 -13.10 18.77 -0.35
CA CYS A 410 -12.96 17.33 -0.16
C CYS A 410 -12.66 17.01 1.30
N LYS A 411 -13.53 16.23 1.94
CA LYS A 411 -13.35 15.78 3.33
C LYS A 411 -12.75 14.38 3.47
N CYS A 412 -12.32 13.76 2.37
CA CYS A 412 -11.72 12.43 2.43
C CYS A 412 -10.42 12.42 3.26
N ILE A 413 -10.10 11.28 3.88
CA ILE A 413 -8.96 11.13 4.79
C ILE A 413 -7.66 11.68 4.19
N ARG A 414 -7.36 11.35 2.92
CA ARG A 414 -6.11 11.77 2.26
C ARG A 414 -5.98 13.28 2.11
N CYS A 415 -7.08 14.02 2.00
CA CYS A 415 -7.02 15.47 1.89
C CYS A 415 -6.82 16.15 3.25
N ARG A 416 -7.18 15.46 4.33
CA ARG A 416 -7.06 15.91 5.72
C ARG A 416 -5.83 15.34 6.45
N GLU A 417 -5.01 14.51 5.81
CA GLU A 417 -3.76 14.03 6.41
C GLU A 417 -2.80 15.24 6.63
N PRO A 418 -2.24 15.44 7.84
CA PRO A 418 -1.43 16.63 8.16
C PRO A 418 -0.12 16.69 7.35
N LYS A 419 0.38 15.55 6.85
CA LYS A 419 1.66 15.41 6.14
C LYS A 419 2.81 15.98 6.97
N THR A 420 3.40 17.10 6.53
CA THR A 420 4.50 17.80 7.20
C THR A 420 4.04 19.06 7.94
N GLN A 421 2.74 19.35 7.94
CA GLN A 421 2.17 20.54 8.58
C GLN A 421 2.06 20.33 10.09
N GLN A 422 2.15 21.43 10.83
CA GLN A 422 1.94 21.41 12.27
C GLN A 422 0.45 21.21 12.59
N ILE A 423 0.20 20.54 13.71
CA ILE A 423 -1.14 20.27 14.24
C ILE A 423 -1.35 21.20 15.43
N ASP A 424 -2.55 21.72 15.57
CA ASP A 424 -2.99 22.43 16.76
C ASP A 424 -3.50 21.42 17.80
N GLU A 425 -2.67 21.20 18.83
CA GLU A 425 -2.94 20.20 19.86
C GLU A 425 -4.09 20.58 20.78
N ASN A 426 -4.38 21.88 20.91
CA ASN A 426 -5.43 22.39 21.78
C ASN A 426 -6.82 22.27 21.13
N ALA A 427 -6.86 22.09 19.81
CA ALA A 427 -8.08 21.99 19.00
C ALA A 427 -8.43 20.56 18.58
N ILE A 428 -7.79 19.54 19.20
CA ILE A 428 -8.06 18.13 18.89
C ILE A 428 -9.38 17.69 19.51
N GLN A 429 -10.29 17.20 18.67
CA GLN A 429 -11.59 16.70 19.07
C GLN A 429 -11.77 15.23 18.65
N LEU A 430 -12.46 14.46 19.51
CA LEU A 430 -12.88 13.11 19.21
C LEU A 430 -14.26 13.15 18.54
N ASN A 431 -14.36 12.55 17.36
CA ASN A 431 -15.58 12.50 16.57
C ASN A 431 -16.00 11.04 16.32
N VAL A 432 -17.31 10.81 16.17
CA VAL A 432 -17.86 9.50 15.81
C VAL A 432 -18.88 9.70 14.69
N LEU A 433 -18.67 9.04 13.56
CA LEU A 433 -19.62 8.98 12.46
C LEU A 433 -20.18 7.56 12.35
N GLU A 434 -21.46 7.38 12.65
CA GLU A 434 -22.21 6.13 12.42
C GLU A 434 -22.75 6.09 10.99
N TYR A 435 -22.65 4.95 10.33
CA TYR A 435 -23.30 4.69 9.04
C TYR A 435 -23.53 3.20 8.82
N GLU A 436 -24.60 2.87 8.11
CA GLU A 436 -24.86 1.49 7.69
C GLU A 436 -23.96 1.09 6.53
N ALA A 437 -23.44 -0.13 6.50
CA ALA A 437 -22.74 -0.67 5.34
C ALA A 437 -22.89 -2.18 5.28
N SER A 438 -23.34 -2.69 4.14
CA SER A 438 -23.52 -4.11 3.84
C SER A 438 -24.27 -4.83 4.99
N GLY A 439 -25.43 -4.28 5.36
CA GLY A 439 -26.34 -4.79 6.40
C GLY A 439 -25.84 -4.72 7.85
N GLY A 440 -24.59 -4.29 8.10
CA GLY A 440 -24.05 -4.03 9.44
C GLY A 440 -23.92 -2.54 9.73
N LYS A 441 -23.52 -2.21 10.96
CA LYS A 441 -23.27 -0.83 11.39
C LYS A 441 -21.78 -0.54 11.48
N GLU A 442 -21.34 0.58 10.93
CA GLU A 442 -19.97 1.07 10.99
C GLU A 442 -19.92 2.33 11.86
N TYR A 443 -18.87 2.44 12.65
CA TYR A 443 -18.53 3.61 13.45
C TYR A 443 -17.11 4.04 13.05
N PHE A 444 -17.02 5.20 12.40
CA PHE A 444 -15.75 5.84 12.11
C PHE A 444 -15.43 6.83 13.23
N ILE A 445 -14.49 6.43 14.09
CA ILE A 445 -14.06 7.21 15.25
C ILE A 445 -12.79 7.95 14.84
N SER A 446 -12.76 9.28 14.87
CA SER A 446 -11.58 10.07 14.51
C SER A 446 -11.15 11.01 15.62
N LEU A 447 -9.86 11.33 15.61
CA LEU A 447 -9.30 12.47 16.32
C LEU A 447 -8.92 13.50 15.26
N ASP A 448 -9.58 14.66 15.29
CA ASP A 448 -9.42 15.70 14.28
C ASP A 448 -8.94 17.00 14.94
N ASP A 449 -7.92 17.63 14.34
CA ASP A 449 -7.55 19.02 14.60
C ASP A 449 -8.55 19.91 13.85
N THR A 450 -9.42 20.56 14.62
CA THR A 450 -10.52 21.36 14.08
C THR A 450 -10.09 22.72 13.55
N THR A 451 -8.94 23.25 14.01
CA THR A 451 -8.37 24.50 13.49
C THR A 451 -7.89 24.32 12.05
N ASN A 452 -7.18 23.22 11.78
CA ASN A 452 -6.56 22.97 10.48
C ASN A 452 -7.33 21.97 9.58
N ASP A 453 -8.44 21.42 10.06
CA ASP A 453 -9.20 20.34 9.41
C ASP A 453 -8.33 19.11 9.11
N PHE A 454 -7.41 18.77 10.04
CA PHE A 454 -6.56 17.59 9.91
C PHE A 454 -7.07 16.39 10.68
N ILE A 455 -6.98 15.21 10.07
CA ILE A 455 -7.23 13.94 10.75
C ILE A 455 -5.93 13.41 11.36
N ILE A 456 -5.90 13.30 12.69
CA ILE A 456 -4.71 12.88 13.45
C ILE A 456 -4.62 11.35 13.50
N GLY A 457 -5.76 10.71 13.73
CA GLY A 457 -5.90 9.26 13.74
C GLY A 457 -7.36 8.86 13.71
N TYR A 458 -7.61 7.59 13.41
CA TYR A 458 -8.96 7.05 13.36
C TYR A 458 -9.00 5.54 13.67
N CYS A 459 -10.18 5.09 14.07
CA CYS A 459 -10.53 3.69 14.27
C CYS A 459 -11.83 3.38 13.50
N ARG A 460 -11.85 2.24 12.81
CA ARG A 460 -13.05 1.69 12.16
C ARG A 460 -13.58 0.55 13.01
N LEU A 461 -14.70 0.78 13.69
CA LEU A 461 -15.42 -0.24 14.45
C LEU A 461 -16.65 -0.67 13.66
N ARG A 462 -16.92 -1.97 13.60
CA ARG A 462 -18.10 -2.54 12.97
C ARG A 462 -18.87 -3.41 13.95
N VAL A 463 -20.18 -3.27 13.97
CA VAL A 463 -21.09 -4.30 14.47
C VAL A 463 -21.54 -5.13 13.26
N PRO A 464 -21.06 -6.38 13.11
CA PRO A 464 -21.27 -7.16 11.91
C PRO A 464 -22.73 -7.63 11.80
N GLN A 465 -23.17 -7.89 10.57
CA GLN A 465 -24.50 -8.48 10.33
C GLN A 465 -24.48 -9.97 10.64
N GLN A 466 -23.43 -10.67 10.20
CA GLN A 466 -23.27 -12.11 10.33
C GLN A 466 -22.01 -12.48 11.11
N SER A 467 -22.12 -13.56 11.88
CA SER A 467 -21.01 -14.22 12.57
C SER A 467 -20.38 -15.27 11.64
N LEU A 468 -19.54 -14.83 10.70
CA LEU A 468 -19.01 -15.69 9.62
C LEU A 468 -17.86 -16.63 10.03
N ARG A 469 -17.34 -16.48 11.25
CA ARG A 469 -16.29 -17.33 11.81
C ARG A 469 -16.50 -17.57 13.29
N LYS A 470 -15.97 -18.68 13.81
CA LYS A 470 -16.06 -19.06 15.23
C LYS A 470 -15.52 -17.99 16.19
N GLU A 471 -14.52 -17.22 15.77
CA GLU A 471 -13.93 -16.16 16.58
C GLU A 471 -14.85 -14.93 16.72
N ILE A 472 -15.80 -14.76 15.79
CA ILE A 472 -16.77 -13.66 15.71
C ILE A 472 -18.13 -14.17 16.18
N THR A 473 -18.50 -13.86 17.42
CA THR A 473 -19.79 -14.25 18.01
C THR A 473 -20.88 -13.21 17.72
N LYS A 474 -22.14 -13.53 18.05
CA LYS A 474 -23.26 -12.56 17.99
C LYS A 474 -23.05 -11.34 18.90
N THR A 475 -22.18 -11.46 19.91
CA THR A 475 -21.86 -10.39 20.86
C THR A 475 -20.53 -9.71 20.55
N SER A 476 -19.93 -9.99 19.38
CA SER A 476 -18.67 -9.38 18.97
C SER A 476 -18.87 -8.06 18.22
N ALA A 477 -17.96 -7.11 18.42
CA ALA A 477 -17.71 -6.01 17.49
C ALA A 477 -16.30 -6.13 16.90
N LEU A 478 -16.12 -5.62 15.69
CA LEU A 478 -14.90 -5.78 14.90
C LEU A 478 -14.15 -4.45 14.78
N ILE A 479 -12.89 -4.40 15.19
CA ILE A 479 -12.00 -3.30 14.81
C ILE A 479 -11.30 -3.68 13.50
N ARG A 480 -11.69 -2.97 12.45
CA ARG A 480 -11.26 -3.18 11.06
C ARG A 480 -9.97 -2.44 10.73
N GLU A 481 -9.74 -1.33 11.41
CA GLU A 481 -8.56 -0.49 11.25
C GLU A 481 -8.36 0.38 12.49
N LEU A 482 -7.11 0.50 12.93
CA LEU A 482 -6.66 1.55 13.83
C LEU A 482 -5.43 2.19 13.18
N HIS A 483 -5.53 3.49 12.88
CA HIS A 483 -4.47 4.23 12.20
C HIS A 483 -4.21 5.56 12.90
N VAL A 484 -2.94 5.86 13.15
CA VAL A 484 -2.50 7.14 13.70
C VAL A 484 -1.44 7.68 12.76
N ASN A 485 -1.68 8.87 12.20
CA ASN A 485 -0.74 9.50 11.29
C ASN A 485 0.58 9.77 12.04
N GLY A 486 1.67 9.23 11.50
CA GLY A 486 3.00 9.55 12.00
C GLY A 486 3.33 10.99 11.62
N SER A 487 3.96 11.74 12.53
CA SER A 487 4.59 13.01 12.17
C SER A 487 5.67 12.76 11.13
N ALA A 488 5.49 13.24 9.90
CA ALA A 488 6.63 13.58 9.06
C ALA A 488 7.26 14.82 9.69
N VAL A 489 8.19 14.58 10.60
CA VAL A 489 8.93 15.63 11.31
C VAL A 489 9.51 16.61 10.29
N ALA A 490 9.05 17.86 10.33
CA ALA A 490 9.77 18.98 9.73
C ALA A 490 11.19 19.01 10.31
N ILE A 491 12.15 19.22 9.42
CA ILE A 491 13.59 19.29 9.70
C ILE A 491 13.82 20.13 10.97
N GLY A 492 14.20 19.48 12.09
CA GLY A 492 14.72 20.17 13.28
C GLY A 492 14.17 19.75 14.64
N ASN A 493 12.96 19.20 14.77
CA ASN A 493 12.36 18.94 16.10
C ASN A 493 11.91 17.48 16.28
N LYS A 494 12.28 16.84 17.39
CA LYS A 494 11.85 15.47 17.74
C LYS A 494 10.31 15.39 17.80
N GLY A 495 9.65 14.98 16.72
CA GLY A 495 8.21 14.74 16.69
C GLY A 495 7.87 13.28 17.00
N THR A 496 7.09 13.07 18.05
CA THR A 496 6.58 11.76 18.48
C THR A 496 5.06 11.78 18.68
N ILE A 497 4.30 12.10 17.61
CA ILE A 497 2.82 12.02 17.63
C ILE A 497 2.34 10.59 17.97
N GLN A 498 3.06 9.54 17.55
CA GLN A 498 2.73 8.15 17.86
C GLN A 498 2.88 7.76 19.35
N HIS A 499 3.49 8.60 20.20
CA HIS A 499 3.70 8.30 21.63
C HIS A 499 2.74 9.05 22.56
N ARG A 500 1.75 9.78 22.03
CA ARG A 500 0.81 10.59 22.82
C ARG A 500 -0.48 9.89 23.25
N GLY A 501 -0.56 8.58 23.05
CA GLY A 501 -1.72 7.80 23.49
C GLY A 501 -2.97 7.92 22.60
N TYR A 502 -2.96 8.67 21.49
CA TYR A 502 -4.11 8.78 20.58
C TYR A 502 -4.65 7.41 20.10
N GLY A 503 -3.75 6.47 19.80
CA GLY A 503 -4.16 5.10 19.44
C GLY A 503 -4.86 4.36 20.59
N ALA A 504 -4.52 4.67 21.85
CA ALA A 504 -5.19 4.10 23.01
C ALA A 504 -6.54 4.79 23.27
N GLN A 505 -6.63 6.11 23.09
CA GLN A 505 -7.89 6.86 23.20
C GLN A 505 -8.93 6.38 22.18
N LEU A 506 -8.52 6.23 20.91
CA LEU A 506 -9.39 5.69 19.84
C LEU A 506 -9.85 4.26 20.16
N LEU A 507 -8.96 3.42 20.68
CA LEU A 507 -9.26 2.05 21.07
C LEU A 507 -10.25 2.00 22.24
N GLN A 508 -10.03 2.83 23.27
CA GLN A 508 -10.93 2.94 24.42
C GLN A 508 -12.33 3.39 24.00
N LYS A 509 -12.43 4.39 23.11
CA LYS A 509 -13.73 4.81 22.58
C LYS A 509 -14.42 3.71 21.78
N ALA A 510 -13.66 2.90 21.04
CA ALA A 510 -14.22 1.76 20.33
C ALA A 510 -14.73 0.67 21.28
N GLU A 511 -14.02 0.37 22.37
CA GLU A 511 -14.47 -0.53 23.44
C GLU A 511 -15.75 -0.01 24.10
N GLN A 512 -15.82 1.30 24.39
CA GLN A 512 -17.03 1.94 24.93
C GLN A 512 -18.23 1.81 23.99
N ILE A 513 -18.08 2.16 22.71
CA ILE A 513 -19.18 2.05 21.73
C ILE A 513 -19.63 0.60 21.57
N ALA A 514 -18.70 -0.36 21.59
CA ALA A 514 -19.07 -1.77 21.53
C ALA A 514 -19.95 -2.17 22.73
N HIS A 515 -19.59 -1.75 23.94
CA HIS A 515 -20.41 -1.99 25.14
C HIS A 515 -21.79 -1.32 25.02
N GLU A 516 -21.86 -0.06 24.57
CA GLU A 516 -23.14 0.65 24.30
C GLU A 516 -24.01 -0.08 23.27
N GLN A 517 -23.41 -0.79 22.32
CA GLN A 517 -24.09 -1.63 21.33
C GLN A 517 -24.37 -3.07 21.81
N GLY A 518 -24.25 -3.33 23.12
CA GLY A 518 -24.49 -4.63 23.74
C GLY A 518 -23.48 -5.71 23.35
N ARG A 519 -22.25 -5.32 23.01
CA ARG A 519 -21.17 -6.23 22.60
C ARG A 519 -20.18 -6.40 23.74
N ASN A 520 -19.86 -7.65 24.06
CA ASN A 520 -18.96 -8.02 25.16
C ASN A 520 -17.61 -8.57 24.67
N LYS A 521 -17.36 -8.54 23.36
CA LYS A 521 -16.09 -9.00 22.77
C LYS A 521 -15.67 -8.06 21.64
N ILE A 522 -14.40 -7.65 21.64
CA ILE A 522 -13.78 -7.01 20.48
C ILE A 522 -12.91 -8.02 19.75
N VAL A 523 -13.03 -8.05 18.43
CA VAL A 523 -12.16 -8.81 17.53
C VAL A 523 -11.46 -7.83 16.59
N VAL A 524 -10.14 -7.93 16.47
CA VAL A 524 -9.30 -7.01 15.69
C VAL A 524 -8.60 -7.75 14.57
N ILE A 525 -8.76 -7.27 13.34
CA ILE A 525 -7.95 -7.74 12.20
C ILE A 525 -6.57 -7.04 12.19
N SER A 526 -5.67 -7.55 13.03
CA SER A 526 -4.32 -6.99 13.16
C SER A 526 -3.37 -7.53 12.08
N GLY A 527 -2.60 -6.63 11.47
CA GLY A 527 -1.39 -7.04 10.74
C GLY A 527 -0.43 -7.78 11.67
N ILE A 528 0.30 -8.76 11.12
CA ILE A 528 1.19 -9.66 11.87
C ILE A 528 2.18 -8.87 12.74
N GLY A 529 2.87 -7.90 12.15
CA GLY A 529 3.85 -7.03 12.80
C GLY A 529 3.28 -6.05 13.84
N VAL A 530 1.96 -6.01 14.01
CA VAL A 530 1.26 -5.12 14.97
C VAL A 530 0.64 -5.90 16.14
N ARG A 531 0.57 -7.23 16.09
CA ARG A 531 -0.08 -8.05 17.15
C ARG A 531 0.45 -7.75 18.56
N ARG A 532 1.75 -7.49 18.73
CA ARG A 532 2.34 -7.11 20.04
C ARG A 532 1.80 -5.78 20.60
N TYR A 533 1.37 -4.84 19.74
CA TYR A 533 0.72 -3.61 20.20
C TYR A 533 -0.58 -3.93 20.94
N TYR A 534 -1.41 -4.81 20.36
CA TYR A 534 -2.67 -5.24 20.96
C TYR A 534 -2.46 -6.10 22.21
N ARG A 535 -1.44 -6.97 22.24
CA ARG A 535 -1.09 -7.73 23.46
C ARG A 535 -0.81 -6.84 24.67
N LYS A 536 -0.11 -5.71 24.46
CA LYS A 536 0.14 -4.71 25.51
C LYS A 536 -1.14 -3.99 26.00
N LYS A 537 -2.27 -4.17 25.30
CA LYS A 537 -3.59 -3.62 25.63
C LYS A 537 -4.57 -4.68 26.13
N GLY A 538 -4.09 -5.89 26.44
CA GLY A 538 -4.90 -6.98 26.98
C GLY A 538 -5.65 -7.80 25.92
N TYR A 539 -5.25 -7.72 24.64
CA TYR A 539 -5.77 -8.60 23.60
C TYR A 539 -4.91 -9.84 23.44
N GLU A 540 -5.54 -10.95 23.12
CA GLU A 540 -4.89 -12.25 22.89
C GLU A 540 -5.08 -12.71 21.44
N LYS A 541 -4.22 -13.62 20.97
CA LYS A 541 -4.34 -14.17 19.62
C LYS A 541 -5.55 -15.12 19.59
N ASP A 542 -6.47 -14.88 18.66
CA ASP A 542 -7.71 -15.64 18.52
C ASP A 542 -7.92 -15.98 17.04
N GLY A 543 -7.46 -17.17 16.63
CA GLY A 543 -7.36 -17.55 15.22
C GLY A 543 -6.47 -16.57 14.44
N PRO A 544 -6.96 -15.99 13.31
CA PRO A 544 -6.22 -14.98 12.55
C PRO A 544 -6.26 -13.58 13.19
N TYR A 545 -7.10 -13.38 14.22
CA TYR A 545 -7.38 -12.09 14.85
C TYR A 545 -6.61 -11.88 16.16
N MET A 546 -6.78 -10.68 16.73
CA MET A 546 -6.53 -10.41 18.14
C MET A 546 -7.87 -10.11 18.80
N SER A 547 -8.22 -10.74 19.92
CA SER A 547 -9.51 -10.51 20.59
C SER A 547 -9.36 -10.18 22.08
N LYS A 548 -10.38 -9.52 22.63
CA LYS A 548 -10.47 -9.15 24.05
C LYS A 548 -11.93 -9.21 24.46
N THR A 549 -12.21 -9.88 25.57
CA THR A 549 -13.53 -9.80 26.24
C THR A 549 -13.61 -8.48 27.00
N LEU A 550 -14.72 -7.77 26.84
CA LEU A 550 -15.01 -6.55 27.58
C LEU A 550 -15.69 -6.95 28.90
N SER A 551 -15.13 -6.47 30.01
CA SER A 551 -15.67 -6.65 31.36
C SER A 551 -16.76 -5.65 31.68
#